data_AF-A0A2S7FCQ1-F1
#
_entry.id   AF-A0A2S7FCQ1-F1
#
_cell.length_a   1.000
_cell.length_b   1.000
_cell.length_c   1.000
_cell.angle_alpha   90.00
_cell.angle_beta   90.00
_cell.angle_gamma   90.00
#
_symmetry.space_group_name_H-M   'P 1'
#
loop_
_entity.id
_entity.type
_entity.pdbx_description
1 polymer ?
#
loop_
_entity_poly.entity_id
_entity_poly.type
_entity_poly.pdbx_seq_one_letter_code
_entity_poly.pdbx_strand_id
1 'polypeptide(L)'
;MKLEETKKLIDNIINNEFNHVQNENLKGMDDLKRYKKIEEETDEIQRKLYELLPSEHHHLVDEWESKETERDCIEIRHYFKKGVDCGTSNLNFLIDLTHGMKFY
;
A
#
# COMPACT_ATOMS: atom_id res chain seq x y z
N MET A 1 10.00 -11.21 28.35
CA MET A 1 8.74 -11.10 27.57
C MET A 1 8.48 -12.43 26.89
N LYS A 2 7.24 -12.92 26.87
CA LYS A 2 6.92 -14.15 26.12
C LYS A 2 6.97 -13.87 24.62
N LEU A 3 7.28 -14.90 23.82
CA LEU A 3 7.33 -14.80 22.36
C LEU A 3 6.03 -14.21 21.77
N GLU A 4 4.89 -14.64 22.30
CA GLU A 4 3.58 -14.18 21.84
C GLU A 4 3.30 -12.69 22.17
N GLU A 5 3.74 -12.24 23.34
CA GLU A 5 3.65 -10.83 23.73
C GLU A 5 4.53 -9.95 22.83
N THR A 6 5.67 -10.50 22.39
CA THR A 6 6.61 -9.82 21.49
C THR A 6 6.04 -9.70 20.08
N LYS A 7 5.45 -10.78 19.54
CA LYS A 7 4.75 -10.76 18.25
C LYS A 7 3.62 -9.74 18.24
N LYS A 8 2.78 -9.76 19.28
CA LYS A 8 1.67 -8.81 19.42
C LYS A 8 2.16 -7.36 19.50
N LEU A 9 3.26 -7.10 20.21
CA LEU A 9 3.85 -5.77 20.28
C LEU A 9 4.35 -5.31 18.90
N ILE A 10 5.05 -6.17 18.16
CA ILE A 10 5.54 -5.87 16.81
C ILE A 10 4.37 -5.58 15.86
N ASP A 11 3.33 -6.41 15.86
CA ASP A 11 2.14 -6.20 15.03
C ASP A 11 1.46 -4.85 15.34
N ASN A 12 1.37 -4.48 16.63
CA ASN A 12 0.81 -3.19 17.03
C ASN A 12 1.66 -2.01 16.56
N ILE A 13 2.99 -2.13 16.62
CA ILE A 13 3.91 -1.10 16.10
C ILE A 13 3.72 -0.95 14.60
N ILE A 14 3.73 -2.05 13.84
CA ILE A 14 3.53 -2.02 12.38
C ILE A 14 2.20 -1.35 12.02
N ASN A 15 1.12 -1.70 12.71
CA ASN A 15 -0.19 -1.10 12.47
C ASN A 15 -0.23 0.40 12.81
N ASN A 16 0.44 0.81 13.90
CA ASN A 16 0.55 2.23 14.25
C ASN A 16 1.31 3.02 13.19
N GLU A 17 2.45 2.50 12.74
CA GLU A 17 3.28 3.16 11.72
C GLU A 17 2.59 3.20 10.36
N PHE A 18 1.87 2.14 9.98
CA PHE A 18 1.07 2.15 8.76
C PHE A 18 0.07 3.32 8.77
N ASN A 19 -0.67 3.50 9.87
CA ASN A 19 -1.63 4.59 10.02
C ASN A 19 -0.92 5.96 10.01
N HIS A 20 0.25 6.06 10.65
CA HIS A 20 1.03 7.30 10.66
C HIS A 20 1.45 7.70 9.24
N VAL A 21 2.03 6.77 8.47
CA VAL A 21 2.45 7.01 7.08
C VAL A 21 1.26 7.34 6.18
N GLN A 22 0.13 6.64 6.34
CA GLN A 22 -1.08 6.94 5.57
C GLN A 22 -1.56 8.38 5.79
N ASN A 23 -1.44 8.90 7.02
CA ASN A 23 -1.79 10.29 7.35
C ASN A 23 -0.85 11.33 6.74
N GLU A 24 0.34 10.94 6.25
CA GLU A 24 1.23 11.86 5.53
C GLU A 24 0.78 12.15 4.10
N ASN A 25 -0.26 11.47 3.60
CA ASN A 25 -0.97 11.78 2.35
C ASN A 25 -0.04 11.96 1.13
N LEU A 26 0.62 10.88 0.72
CA LEU A 26 1.52 10.81 -0.45
C LEU A 26 2.77 11.70 -0.37
N LYS A 27 3.04 12.34 0.78
CA LYS A 27 4.27 13.11 0.99
C LYS A 27 5.50 12.22 0.74
N GLY A 28 6.44 12.74 -0.04
CA GLY A 28 7.67 12.01 -0.37
C GLY A 28 7.51 10.90 -1.42
N MET A 29 6.35 10.78 -2.07
CA MET A 29 6.19 9.87 -3.21
C MET A 29 7.02 10.35 -4.41
N ASP A 30 8.02 9.56 -4.81
CA ASP A 30 8.92 9.86 -5.93
C ASP A 30 8.17 10.02 -7.27
N ASP A 31 7.17 9.17 -7.50
CA ASP A 31 6.39 9.10 -8.74
C ASP A 31 5.08 9.92 -8.71
N LEU A 32 4.96 10.92 -7.83
CA LEU A 32 3.70 11.68 -7.61
C LEU A 32 3.12 12.27 -8.90
N LYS A 33 3.96 12.75 -9.83
CA LYS A 33 3.49 13.28 -11.12
C LYS A 33 2.82 12.21 -11.98
N ARG A 34 3.41 11.00 -12.01
CA ARG A 34 2.87 9.87 -12.76
C ARG A 34 1.59 9.38 -12.11
N TYR A 35 1.56 9.30 -10.78
CA TYR A 35 0.36 8.97 -10.01
C TYR A 35 -0.81 9.89 -10.38
N LYS A 36 -0.62 11.22 -10.29
CA LYS A 36 -1.68 12.20 -10.62
C LYS A 36 -2.16 12.09 -12.07
N LYS A 37 -1.25 11.82 -13.00
CA LYS A 37 -1.64 11.61 -14.39
C LYS A 37 -2.53 10.37 -14.57
N ILE A 38 -2.20 9.27 -13.89
CA ILE A 38 -3.01 8.04 -13.93
C ILE A 38 -4.38 8.28 -13.27
N GLU A 39 -4.41 9.03 -12.17
CA GLU A 39 -5.64 9.46 -11.50
C GLU A 39 -6.55 10.23 -12.46
N GLU A 40 -6.02 11.28 -13.12
CA GLU A 40 -6.75 12.06 -14.13
C GLU A 40 -7.26 11.20 -15.31
N GLU A 41 -6.42 10.29 -15.83
CA GLU A 41 -6.80 9.38 -16.92
C GLU A 41 -7.90 8.39 -16.49
N THR A 42 -7.86 7.93 -15.23
CA THR A 42 -8.85 7.01 -14.67
C THR A 42 -10.20 7.70 -14.47
N ASP A 43 -10.20 8.93 -13.94
CA ASP A 43 -11.40 9.76 -13.80
C ASP A 43 -12.07 10.02 -15.17
N GLU A 44 -11.27 10.29 -16.20
CA GLU A 44 -11.79 10.50 -17.55
C GLU A 44 -12.44 9.22 -18.11
N ILE A 45 -11.83 8.05 -17.90
CA ILE A 45 -12.40 6.76 -18.30
C ILE A 45 -13.71 6.51 -17.57
N GLN A 46 -13.72 6.71 -16.24
CA GLN A 46 -14.91 6.50 -15.43
C GLN A 46 -16.06 7.40 -15.88
N ARG A 47 -15.81 8.69 -16.13
CA ARG A 47 -16.82 9.61 -16.69
C ARG A 47 -17.39 9.10 -18.01
N LYS A 48 -16.54 8.63 -18.94
CA LYS A 48 -16.99 8.07 -20.22
C LYS A 48 -17.86 6.82 -20.02
N LEU A 49 -17.54 5.99 -19.02
CA LEU A 49 -18.37 4.82 -18.69
C LEU A 49 -19.78 5.24 -18.24
N TYR A 50 -19.91 6.26 -17.38
CA TYR A 50 -21.25 6.78 -17.01
C TYR A 50 -22.01 7.37 -18.19
N GLU A 51 -21.33 8.07 -19.11
CA GLU A 51 -21.96 8.65 -20.30
C GLU A 51 -22.46 7.59 -21.29
N LEU A 52 -21.74 6.46 -21.41
CA LEU A 52 -22.04 5.40 -22.39
C LEU A 52 -22.99 4.34 -21.84
N LEU A 53 -22.96 4.07 -20.53
CA LEU A 53 -23.79 3.04 -19.92
C LEU A 53 -25.21 3.57 -19.64
N PRO A 54 -26.24 2.75 -19.86
CA PRO A 54 -27.56 2.99 -19.30
C PRO A 54 -27.47 3.22 -17.79
N SER A 55 -28.26 4.15 -17.26
CA SER A 55 -28.22 4.53 -15.84
C SER A 55 -28.49 3.37 -14.88
N GLU A 56 -29.26 2.37 -15.32
CA GLU A 56 -29.51 1.15 -14.56
C GLU A 56 -28.24 0.31 -14.29
N HIS A 57 -27.16 0.54 -15.06
CA HIS A 57 -25.88 -0.15 -14.90
C HIS A 57 -24.80 0.69 -14.21
N HIS A 58 -25.07 1.95 -13.88
CA HIS A 58 -24.10 2.83 -13.19
C HIS A 58 -23.60 2.24 -11.87
N HIS A 59 -24.49 1.54 -11.15
CA HIS A 59 -24.14 0.85 -9.90
C HIS A 59 -23.01 -0.18 -10.05
N LEU A 60 -22.84 -0.78 -11.24
CA LEU A 60 -21.75 -1.74 -11.48
C LEU A 60 -20.39 -1.05 -11.55
N VAL A 61 -20.35 0.18 -12.05
CA VAL A 61 -19.12 1.00 -12.07
C VAL A 61 -18.75 1.40 -10.65
N ASP A 62 -19.74 1.87 -9.87
CA ASP A 62 -19.56 2.21 -8.45
C ASP A 62 -19.06 0.99 -7.64
N GLU A 63 -19.70 -0.17 -7.83
CA GLU A 63 -19.35 -1.40 -7.11
C GLU A 63 -17.96 -1.89 -7.50
N TRP A 64 -17.62 -1.83 -8.79
CA TRP A 64 -16.28 -2.18 -9.27
C TRP A 64 -15.21 -1.28 -8.64
N GLU A 65 -15.36 0.04 -8.70
CA GLU A 65 -14.41 1.00 -8.10
C GLU A 65 -14.25 0.75 -6.59
N SER A 66 -15.36 0.54 -5.89
CA SER A 66 -15.36 0.24 -4.46
C SER A 66 -14.59 -1.05 -4.15
N LYS A 67 -14.78 -2.11 -4.95
CA LYS A 67 -14.10 -3.40 -4.76
C LYS A 67 -12.63 -3.37 -5.12
N GLU A 68 -12.25 -2.63 -6.16
CA GLU A 68 -10.83 -2.40 -6.48
C GLU A 68 -10.15 -1.63 -5.35
N THR A 69 -10.78 -0.57 -4.84
CA THR A 69 -10.27 0.19 -3.70
C THR A 69 -10.09 -0.69 -2.45
N GLU A 70 -11.08 -1.55 -2.14
CA GLU A 70 -11.01 -2.49 -1.03
C GLU A 70 -9.85 -3.48 -1.19
N ARG A 71 -9.68 -4.03 -2.41
CA ARG A 71 -8.58 -4.93 -2.76
C ARG A 71 -7.23 -4.24 -2.57
N ASP A 72 -7.05 -3.05 -3.15
CA ASP A 72 -5.80 -2.30 -3.09
C ASP A 72 -5.45 -1.95 -1.63
N CYS A 73 -6.44 -1.58 -0.81
CA CYS A 73 -6.24 -1.37 0.63
C CYS A 73 -5.71 -2.62 1.35
N ILE A 74 -6.19 -3.81 0.99
CA ILE A 74 -5.72 -5.08 1.57
C ILE A 74 -4.28 -5.36 1.12
N GLU A 75 -3.99 -5.18 -0.17
CA GLU A 75 -2.66 -5.40 -0.74
C GLU A 75 -1.62 -4.45 -0.15
N ILE A 76 -1.92 -3.15 -0.05
CA ILE A 76 -1.05 -2.13 0.52
C ILE A 76 -0.70 -2.47 1.97
N ARG A 77 -1.69 -2.87 2.80
CA ARG A 77 -1.43 -3.31 4.18
C ARG A 77 -0.53 -4.54 4.24
N HIS A 78 -0.76 -5.52 3.36
CA HIS A 78 0.06 -6.71 3.26
C HIS A 78 1.52 -6.37 2.90
N TYR A 79 1.72 -5.57 1.85
CA TYR A 79 3.05 -5.20 1.38
C TYR A 79 3.80 -4.33 2.39
N PHE A 80 3.13 -3.42 3.08
CA PHE A 80 3.76 -2.64 4.15
C PHE A 80 4.27 -3.56 5.27
N LYS A 81 3.42 -4.46 5.78
CA LYS A 81 3.81 -5.43 6.81
C LYS A 81 4.98 -6.31 6.35
N LYS A 82 4.89 -6.87 5.13
CA LYS A 82 5.97 -7.67 4.56
C LYS A 82 7.26 -6.89 4.36
N GLY A 83 7.17 -5.61 3.97
CA GLY A 83 8.31 -4.71 3.86
C GLY A 83 9.02 -4.53 5.20
N VAL A 84 8.28 -4.28 6.28
CA VAL A 84 8.85 -4.17 7.63
C VAL A 84 9.47 -5.50 8.09
N ASP A 85 8.76 -6.62 7.90
CA ASP A 85 9.28 -7.95 8.24
C ASP A 85 10.59 -8.23 7.50
N CYS A 86 10.64 -8.00 6.18
CA CYS A 86 11.85 -8.21 5.38
C CYS A 86 12.96 -7.23 5.74
N GLY A 87 12.66 -5.96 6.00
CA GLY A 87 13.65 -4.96 6.40
C GLY A 87 14.29 -5.25 7.76
N THR A 88 13.62 -6.00 8.63
CA THR A 88 14.10 -6.36 9.97
C THR A 88 14.69 -7.78 10.06
N SER A 89 14.37 -8.67 9.12
CA SER A 89 14.84 -10.07 9.12
C SER A 89 15.84 -10.38 8.00
N ASN A 90 15.74 -9.71 6.85
CA ASN A 90 16.64 -9.91 5.72
C ASN A 90 17.61 -8.72 5.63
N LEU A 91 18.60 -8.72 6.52
CA LEU A 91 19.61 -7.66 6.63
C LEU A 91 20.73 -7.76 5.58
N ASN A 92 20.57 -8.60 4.55
CA ASN A 92 21.58 -8.76 3.49
C ASN A 92 21.83 -7.47 2.70
N PHE A 93 20.90 -6.51 2.70
CA PHE A 93 21.14 -5.18 2.11
C PHE A 93 22.23 -4.38 2.84
N LEU A 94 22.61 -4.76 4.07
CA LEU A 94 23.69 -4.12 4.82
C LEU A 94 25.09 -4.63 4.41
N ILE A 95 25.19 -5.63 3.54
CA ILE A 95 26.45 -6.27 3.19
C ILE A 95 27.48 -5.28 2.61
N ASP A 96 27.01 -4.27 1.88
CA ASP A 96 27.85 -3.23 1.28
C ASP A 96 28.43 -2.28 2.34
N LEU A 97 27.70 -2.08 3.44
CA LEU A 97 28.15 -1.27 4.59
C LEU A 97 29.11 -2.05 5.49
N THR A 98 28.98 -3.38 5.52
CA THR A 98 29.77 -4.25 6.40
C THR A 98 30.93 -4.94 5.70
N HIS A 99 31.29 -4.49 4.50
CA HIS A 99 32.41 -5.01 3.71
C HIS A 99 32.32 -6.53 3.48
N GLY A 100 31.12 -7.05 3.21
CA GLY A 100 30.91 -8.47 2.91
C GLY A 100 30.43 -9.33 4.07
N MET A 101 30.20 -8.77 5.26
CA MET A 101 29.62 -9.52 6.39
C MET A 101 28.13 -9.79 6.18
N LYS A 102 27.74 -11.06 6.10
CA LYS A 102 26.34 -11.50 5.99
C LYS A 102 25.67 -11.53 7.36
N PHE A 103 24.45 -10.99 7.42
CA PHE A 103 23.58 -11.08 8.59
C PHE A 103 22.49 -12.12 8.30
N TYR A 104 22.36 -13.09 9.21
CA TYR A 104 21.37 -14.18 9.17
C TYR A 104 20.35 -14.00 10.28
#